data_AF-A0A7W4YZK6-F1
#
_entry.id   AF-A0A7W4YZK6-F1
#
_cell.length_a   1.000
_cell.length_b   1.000
_cell.length_c   1.000
_cell.angle_alpha   90.00
_cell.angle_beta   90.00
_cell.angle_gamma   90.00
#
_symmetry.space_group_name_H-M   'P 1'
#
loop_
_entity.id
_entity.type
_entity.pdbx_description
1 polymer ?
#
loop_
_entity_poly.entity_id
_entity_poly.type
_entity_poly.pdbx_seq_one_letter_code
_entity_poly.pdbx_strand_id
1 'polypeptide(L)'
;MPVPAVVRPRHRAVLGALVLTVATAVASSTLALPAQPAAQAAPATSKKRAVVTVQPPGATSFRIASFNVLGADHTDGAKPRKGFGTSAQRLPISKQILENNGVQVVGFQELHWPQAELWNTIAPEWGTFPGTTRSAPAAHNSISWRLDTFTLVQANVFLVPYFNGNLLPMPYVQLQNNETGQLSWFVNVHNPANTRGPAQQWRDQAVQVESDLVNSLRASDPSIPVFLTGDMNDTSKFFCPIVRNTELQAANGGYADATTCQPPSPARIDWVTGTSDVTFSSFVEQRTPMVQKASDHPAMVATATIPPASARAAGVTNVVVVAVDGLRPNAFTSASDADRTKHLRELRAAGASTMNARLAYERSTPLPNTLSLLTGRPVVKKRGGHGVKYDEDRGRTLHETAGQYVSSVFDRVHNGGRSTAVYTSRSSATTMKRSWNNKNGGTDPVGRDNGRKKLSKFVLYRDKDKLVAKRAMQDLGSRPKTFSYVELSALKRIGDATKYGGPKYAAALNRVDKQVSGIVRTVSHNAATAGHTMVVIVGGSAGAKAGNRKPASYTTPLVVWGPGVVAGADLYDLNPAWTNPGKAKVSYKSNAIFTGVVANLALAVLGLAPLPGSSLNPTSSLNVFVDGPVVP
;
A
#
# COMPACT_ATOMS: atom_id res chain seq x y z
N MET A 1 78.18 -18.84 19.36
CA MET A 1 79.18 -19.92 19.46
C MET A 1 78.49 -21.24 19.11
N PRO A 2 79.15 -22.21 18.44
CA PRO A 2 79.14 -22.38 16.98
C PRO A 2 78.43 -23.67 16.46
N VAL A 3 78.16 -23.66 15.15
CA VAL A 3 77.76 -24.76 14.20
C VAL A 3 78.91 -25.82 14.17
N PRO A 4 78.80 -27.13 13.77
CA PRO A 4 78.12 -27.59 12.55
C PRO A 4 77.67 -29.07 12.32
N ALA A 5 76.86 -29.23 11.25
CA ALA A 5 76.86 -30.20 10.14
C ALA A 5 76.93 -31.73 10.33
N VAL A 6 76.30 -32.45 9.38
CA VAL A 6 76.80 -33.60 8.56
C VAL A 6 75.58 -34.23 7.83
N VAL A 7 75.53 -34.73 6.58
CA VAL A 7 76.39 -34.84 5.38
C VAL A 7 75.45 -35.29 4.22
N ARG A 8 75.75 -34.89 2.97
CA ARG A 8 75.26 -35.51 1.71
C ARG A 8 76.37 -36.41 1.13
N PRO A 9 76.09 -37.44 0.31
CA PRO A 9 76.32 -37.28 -1.14
C PRO A 9 75.36 -38.11 -2.05
N ARG A 10 74.84 -37.52 -3.15
CA ARG A 10 75.26 -37.61 -4.58
C ARG A 10 74.92 -38.91 -5.31
N HIS A 11 74.10 -38.80 -6.37
CA HIS A 11 74.45 -39.32 -7.70
C HIS A 11 73.94 -38.37 -8.81
N ARG A 12 74.74 -38.32 -9.88
CA ARG A 12 74.73 -37.43 -11.06
C ARG A 12 73.66 -37.88 -12.10
N ALA A 13 72.97 -36.93 -12.74
CA ALA A 13 73.03 -36.58 -14.18
C ALA A 13 72.38 -37.63 -15.14
N VAL A 14 71.65 -37.34 -16.22
CA VAL A 14 71.38 -36.11 -16.97
C VAL A 14 70.29 -36.40 -18.05
N LEU A 15 69.56 -35.36 -18.45
CA LEU A 15 68.76 -35.11 -19.68
C LEU A 15 67.62 -36.05 -20.13
N GLY A 16 66.49 -35.40 -20.44
CA GLY A 16 65.43 -35.92 -21.29
C GLY A 16 64.19 -35.04 -21.22
N ALA A 17 64.16 -33.98 -22.04
CA ALA A 17 63.06 -33.02 -22.12
C ALA A 17 61.75 -33.67 -22.58
N LEU A 18 60.64 -33.35 -21.92
CA LEU A 18 59.32 -33.30 -22.54
C LEU A 18 58.44 -32.32 -21.75
N VAL A 19 58.29 -31.10 -22.28
CA VAL A 19 57.28 -30.15 -21.83
C VAL A 19 55.96 -30.59 -22.46
N LEU A 20 55.06 -31.16 -21.66
CA LEU A 20 53.66 -31.33 -22.02
C LEU A 20 52.82 -30.45 -21.10
N THR A 21 52.64 -29.20 -21.51
CA THR A 21 51.66 -28.28 -20.95
C THR A 21 50.26 -28.79 -21.30
N VAL A 22 49.63 -29.50 -20.37
CA VAL A 22 48.19 -29.79 -20.44
C VAL A 22 47.45 -28.50 -20.11
N ALA A 23 47.05 -27.77 -21.15
CA ALA A 23 46.07 -26.71 -21.05
C ALA A 23 44.70 -27.34 -20.78
N THR A 24 44.24 -27.32 -19.53
CA THR A 24 42.85 -27.60 -19.20
C THR A 24 42.00 -26.40 -19.63
N ALA A 25 41.42 -26.52 -20.82
CA ALA A 25 40.37 -25.64 -21.30
C ALA A 25 39.13 -25.78 -20.42
N VAL A 26 38.88 -24.81 -19.53
CA VAL A 26 37.56 -24.60 -18.94
C VAL A 26 36.73 -23.88 -20.00
N ALA A 27 35.91 -24.64 -20.72
CA ALA A 27 34.89 -24.10 -21.60
C ALA A 27 33.82 -23.39 -20.74
N SER A 28 33.98 -22.09 -20.54
CA SER A 28 32.91 -21.22 -20.07
C SER A 28 31.89 -21.07 -21.20
N SER A 29 30.86 -21.92 -21.21
CA SER A 29 29.67 -21.72 -22.02
C SER A 29 28.87 -20.54 -21.46
N THR A 30 29.30 -19.32 -21.77
CA THR A 30 28.45 -18.14 -21.69
C THR A 30 27.40 -18.26 -22.78
N LEU A 31 26.18 -18.68 -22.41
CA LEU A 31 25.00 -18.46 -23.23
C LEU A 31 24.79 -16.94 -23.33
N ALA A 32 25.41 -16.33 -24.33
CA ALA A 32 25.10 -14.98 -24.76
C ALA A 32 23.69 -15.01 -25.35
N LEU A 33 22.70 -14.60 -24.55
CA LEU A 33 21.38 -14.22 -25.06
C LEU A 33 21.60 -13.10 -26.10
N PRO A 34 21.10 -13.24 -27.34
CA PRO A 34 21.20 -12.15 -28.30
C PRO A 34 20.45 -10.95 -27.74
N ALA A 35 21.13 -9.81 -27.67
CA ALA A 35 20.50 -8.53 -27.39
C ALA A 35 19.35 -8.34 -28.39
N GLN A 36 18.10 -8.33 -27.89
CA GLN A 36 16.95 -8.00 -28.71
C GLN A 36 17.15 -6.60 -29.30
N PRO A 37 17.07 -6.43 -30.63
CA PRO A 37 17.11 -5.10 -31.23
C PRO A 37 15.91 -4.31 -30.70
N ALA A 38 16.16 -3.05 -30.33
CA ALA A 38 15.14 -2.10 -29.92
C ALA A 38 13.98 -2.12 -30.93
N ALA A 39 12.81 -2.56 -30.46
CA ALA A 39 11.62 -2.68 -31.30
C ALA A 39 11.26 -1.32 -31.90
N GLN A 40 11.54 -1.15 -33.19
CA GLN A 40 10.97 -0.08 -33.99
C GLN A 40 9.46 -0.25 -34.04
N ALA A 41 8.74 0.80 -33.68
CA ALA A 41 7.29 0.83 -33.65
C ALA A 41 6.71 0.60 -35.06
N ALA A 42 6.03 -0.54 -35.24
CA ALA A 42 5.22 -0.81 -36.42
C ALA A 42 3.96 0.09 -36.44
N PRO A 43 3.39 0.41 -37.63
CA PRO A 43 2.26 1.31 -37.75
C PRO A 43 0.99 0.73 -37.12
N ALA A 44 0.23 1.59 -36.46
CA ALA A 44 -0.95 1.25 -35.66
C ALA A 44 -2.10 0.70 -36.51
N THR A 45 -2.28 -0.62 -36.50
CA THR A 45 -3.58 -1.26 -36.77
C THR A 45 -4.53 -0.90 -35.62
N SER A 46 -5.80 -0.59 -35.93
CA SER A 46 -6.79 -0.08 -34.97
C SER A 46 -6.94 -1.01 -33.77
N LYS A 47 -6.30 -0.67 -32.64
CA LYS A 47 -6.49 -1.38 -31.38
C LYS A 47 -7.93 -1.18 -30.95
N LYS A 48 -8.70 -2.26 -30.88
CA LYS A 48 -10.03 -2.23 -30.30
C LYS A 48 -9.91 -1.67 -28.87
N ARG A 49 -10.85 -0.79 -28.52
CA ARG A 49 -10.83 -0.01 -27.27
C ARG A 49 -11.02 -0.98 -26.11
N ALA A 50 -10.08 -1.05 -25.17
CA ALA A 50 -10.23 -1.91 -24.00
C ALA A 50 -11.41 -1.43 -23.15
N VAL A 51 -12.50 -2.21 -23.14
CA VAL A 51 -13.70 -1.97 -22.34
C VAL A 51 -13.86 -3.10 -21.35
N VAL A 52 -14.06 -2.77 -20.07
CA VAL A 52 -14.31 -3.72 -19.01
C VAL A 52 -15.79 -3.64 -18.62
N THR A 53 -16.46 -4.78 -18.48
CA THR A 53 -17.91 -4.86 -18.18
C THR A 53 -18.24 -4.92 -16.70
N VAL A 54 -17.31 -5.42 -15.88
CA VAL A 54 -17.44 -5.52 -14.41
C VAL A 54 -16.32 -4.71 -13.77
N GLN A 55 -16.65 -3.90 -12.76
CA GLN A 55 -15.64 -3.07 -12.10
C GLN A 55 -14.55 -3.96 -11.49
N PRO A 56 -13.27 -3.77 -11.87
CA PRO A 56 -12.19 -4.49 -11.22
C PRO A 56 -12.17 -4.18 -9.72
N PRO A 57 -11.97 -5.20 -8.87
CA PRO A 57 -11.99 -5.00 -7.43
C PRO A 57 -10.86 -4.06 -6.98
N GLY A 58 -11.15 -3.31 -5.92
CA GLY A 58 -10.17 -2.45 -5.28
C GLY A 58 -9.27 -3.19 -4.30
N ALA A 59 -8.76 -2.46 -3.32
CA ALA A 59 -8.02 -3.04 -2.20
C ALA A 59 -8.94 -3.94 -1.36
N THR A 60 -8.43 -5.08 -0.91
CA THR A 60 -9.11 -5.93 0.06
C THR A 60 -8.93 -5.32 1.43
N SER A 61 -10.02 -4.98 2.12
CA SER A 61 -9.97 -4.43 3.47
C SER A 61 -10.92 -5.20 4.38
N PHE A 62 -10.41 -5.64 5.53
CA PHE A 62 -11.20 -6.38 6.50
C PHE A 62 -10.68 -6.16 7.92
N ARG A 63 -11.51 -6.44 8.94
CA ARG A 63 -11.05 -6.41 10.33
C ARG A 63 -10.64 -7.80 10.79
N ILE A 64 -9.46 -7.87 11.39
CA ILE A 64 -8.85 -9.08 11.94
C ILE A 64 -8.70 -8.95 13.46
N ALA A 65 -8.84 -10.05 14.19
CA ALA A 65 -8.61 -10.09 15.62
C ALA A 65 -7.75 -11.26 16.11
N SER A 66 -7.04 -11.05 17.22
CA SER A 66 -6.55 -12.11 18.10
C SER A 66 -7.36 -12.04 19.40
N PHE A 67 -7.91 -13.17 19.84
CA PHE A 67 -8.75 -13.19 21.02
C PHE A 67 -8.64 -14.51 21.79
N ASN A 68 -7.94 -14.50 22.92
CA ASN A 68 -8.01 -15.58 23.89
C ASN A 68 -9.39 -15.53 24.57
N VAL A 69 -10.15 -16.63 24.51
CA VAL A 69 -11.54 -16.68 24.99
C VAL A 69 -11.69 -17.37 26.34
N LEU A 70 -10.59 -17.62 27.06
CA LEU A 70 -10.51 -18.28 28.36
C LEU A 70 -11.15 -19.69 28.34
N GLY A 71 -10.32 -20.71 28.45
CA GLY A 71 -10.69 -22.11 28.27
C GLY A 71 -11.83 -22.61 29.16
N ALA A 72 -12.57 -23.60 28.67
CA ALA A 72 -13.70 -24.20 29.40
C ALA A 72 -13.27 -24.83 30.74
N ASP A 73 -12.04 -25.32 30.85
CA ASP A 73 -11.47 -25.88 32.09
C ASP A 73 -11.33 -24.82 33.19
N HIS A 74 -11.24 -23.53 32.83
CA HIS A 74 -11.23 -22.44 33.78
C HIS A 74 -12.62 -22.10 34.35
N THR A 75 -13.72 -22.43 33.67
CA THR A 75 -15.06 -21.91 34.03
C THR A 75 -16.17 -22.94 34.16
N ASP A 76 -16.02 -24.12 33.57
CA ASP A 76 -17.13 -25.07 33.44
C ASP A 76 -16.92 -26.31 34.32
N GLY A 77 -15.74 -26.45 34.93
CA GLY A 77 -15.41 -27.53 35.85
C GLY A 77 -15.89 -27.31 37.29
N ALA A 78 -15.57 -28.27 38.17
CA ALA A 78 -16.01 -28.28 39.58
C ALA A 78 -15.47 -27.12 40.44
N LYS A 79 -14.41 -26.43 39.98
CA LYS A 79 -13.79 -25.28 40.67
C LYS A 79 -13.67 -24.10 39.71
N PRO A 80 -14.78 -23.49 39.30
CA PRO A 80 -14.76 -22.42 38.31
C PRO A 80 -14.04 -21.18 38.86
N ARG A 81 -13.30 -20.49 38.00
CA ARG A 81 -12.62 -19.23 38.33
C ARG A 81 -13.65 -18.17 38.73
N LYS A 82 -13.49 -17.62 39.93
CA LYS A 82 -14.38 -16.57 40.45
C LYS A 82 -14.40 -15.35 39.53
N GLY A 83 -15.59 -14.78 39.31
CA GLY A 83 -15.79 -13.58 38.49
C GLY A 83 -16.11 -13.85 37.02
N PHE A 84 -16.02 -15.11 36.55
CA PHE A 84 -16.36 -15.49 35.19
C PHE A 84 -17.62 -16.36 35.13
N GLY A 85 -18.43 -16.16 34.09
CA GLY A 85 -19.52 -17.07 33.74
C GLY A 85 -19.02 -18.34 33.04
N THR A 86 -19.92 -19.30 32.82
CA THR A 86 -19.60 -20.51 32.04
C THR A 86 -19.35 -20.17 30.57
N SER A 87 -18.78 -21.11 29.81
CA SER A 87 -18.62 -20.96 28.35
C SER A 87 -19.92 -20.61 27.65
N ALA A 88 -21.05 -21.21 28.07
CA ALA A 88 -22.39 -20.92 27.54
C ALA A 88 -22.82 -19.46 27.72
N GLN A 89 -22.33 -18.80 28.77
CA GLN A 89 -22.59 -17.39 29.04
C GLN A 89 -21.58 -16.46 28.36
N ARG A 90 -20.30 -16.89 28.28
CA ARG A 90 -19.20 -16.04 27.79
C ARG A 90 -19.04 -16.04 26.28
N LEU A 91 -19.19 -17.18 25.60
CA LEU A 91 -19.00 -17.23 24.15
C LEU A 91 -19.99 -16.36 23.35
N PRO A 92 -21.29 -16.26 23.70
CA PRO A 92 -22.18 -15.29 23.07
C PRO A 92 -21.70 -13.84 23.24
N ILE A 93 -21.07 -13.50 24.37
CA ILE A 93 -20.45 -12.19 24.60
C ILE A 93 -19.22 -12.02 23.70
N SER A 94 -18.36 -13.04 23.59
CA SER A 94 -17.23 -13.03 22.66
C SER A 94 -17.68 -12.81 21.21
N LYS A 95 -18.75 -13.47 20.78
CA LYS A 95 -19.38 -13.24 19.46
C LYS A 95 -19.81 -11.79 19.29
N GLN A 96 -20.54 -11.24 20.28
CA GLN A 96 -21.00 -9.86 20.25
C GLN A 96 -19.84 -8.85 20.20
N ILE A 97 -18.72 -9.13 20.88
CA ILE A 97 -17.51 -8.30 20.83
C ILE A 97 -16.94 -8.26 19.41
N LEU A 98 -16.87 -9.41 18.73
CA LEU A 98 -16.39 -9.51 17.35
C LEU A 98 -17.33 -8.77 16.39
N GLU A 99 -18.64 -8.97 16.52
CA GLU A 99 -19.67 -8.30 15.71
C GLU A 99 -19.68 -6.77 15.91
N ASN A 100 -19.60 -6.30 17.17
CA ASN A 100 -19.50 -4.86 17.47
C ASN A 100 -18.24 -4.22 16.90
N ASN A 101 -17.20 -5.02 16.71
CA ASN A 101 -15.98 -4.60 16.05
C ASN A 101 -15.97 -4.93 14.56
N GLY A 102 -17.03 -5.46 13.97
CA GLY A 102 -17.07 -5.84 12.55
C GLY A 102 -15.92 -6.76 12.14
N VAL A 103 -15.45 -7.61 13.04
CA VAL A 103 -14.36 -8.57 12.77
C VAL A 103 -14.84 -9.57 11.73
N GLN A 104 -13.97 -9.88 10.78
CA GLN A 104 -14.25 -10.81 9.69
C GLN A 104 -13.34 -12.05 9.73
N VAL A 105 -12.20 -11.97 10.41
CA VAL A 105 -11.32 -13.11 10.70
C VAL A 105 -10.80 -12.97 12.13
N VAL A 106 -10.84 -14.04 12.91
CA VAL A 106 -10.32 -14.09 14.28
C VAL A 106 -9.50 -15.35 14.48
N GLY A 107 -8.32 -15.20 15.09
CA GLY A 107 -7.60 -16.31 15.69
C GLY A 107 -7.98 -16.41 17.17
N PHE A 108 -8.60 -17.53 17.56
CA PHE A 108 -8.95 -17.81 18.95
C PHE A 108 -7.83 -18.53 19.67
N GLN A 109 -7.61 -18.21 20.94
CA GLN A 109 -6.78 -19.00 21.84
C GLN A 109 -7.65 -19.52 22.99
N GLU A 110 -7.34 -20.72 23.46
CA GLU A 110 -8.12 -21.45 24.48
C GLU A 110 -9.59 -21.73 24.10
N LEU A 111 -9.93 -21.81 22.81
CA LEU A 111 -11.27 -22.28 22.39
C LEU A 111 -11.36 -23.80 22.57
N HIS A 112 -11.60 -24.25 23.81
CA HIS A 112 -11.63 -25.68 24.14
C HIS A 112 -12.74 -26.42 23.39
N TRP A 113 -12.66 -27.75 23.29
CA TRP A 113 -13.58 -28.53 22.45
C TRP A 113 -15.09 -28.24 22.68
N PRO A 114 -15.62 -28.19 23.93
CA PRO A 114 -17.03 -27.85 24.15
C PRO A 114 -17.38 -26.41 23.74
N GLN A 115 -16.41 -25.50 23.83
CA GLN A 115 -16.53 -24.13 23.35
C GLN A 115 -16.56 -24.07 21.82
N ALA A 116 -15.77 -24.89 21.12
CA ALA A 116 -15.81 -25.00 19.66
C ALA A 116 -17.15 -25.59 19.15
N GLU A 117 -17.70 -26.59 19.84
CA GLU A 117 -19.05 -27.12 19.57
C GLU A 117 -20.13 -26.04 19.72
N LEU A 118 -20.07 -25.30 20.84
CA LEU A 118 -20.99 -24.19 21.07
C LEU A 118 -20.82 -23.09 20.02
N TRP A 119 -19.59 -22.72 19.68
CA TRP A 119 -19.28 -21.71 18.66
C TRP A 119 -19.92 -22.05 17.31
N ASN A 120 -19.73 -23.29 16.85
CA ASN A 120 -20.35 -23.78 15.61
C ASN A 120 -21.88 -23.69 15.63
N THR A 121 -22.49 -23.76 16.82
CA THR A 121 -23.95 -23.65 17.00
C THR A 121 -24.43 -22.20 17.02
N ILE A 122 -23.72 -21.30 17.72
CA ILE A 122 -24.17 -19.91 17.94
C ILE A 122 -23.69 -18.93 16.85
N ALA A 123 -22.70 -19.36 16.05
CA ALA A 123 -22.08 -18.57 14.99
C ALA A 123 -22.04 -19.34 13.65
N PRO A 124 -23.17 -19.89 13.16
CA PRO A 124 -23.20 -20.68 11.92
C PRO A 124 -22.77 -19.91 10.66
N GLU A 125 -22.78 -18.57 10.73
CA GLU A 125 -22.30 -17.70 9.67
C GLU A 125 -20.77 -17.53 9.63
N TRP A 126 -20.06 -18.23 10.52
CA TRP A 126 -18.61 -18.28 10.58
C TRP A 126 -18.08 -19.68 10.22
N GLY A 127 -17.16 -19.74 9.26
CA GLY A 127 -16.34 -20.92 9.04
C GLY A 127 -15.29 -21.02 10.13
N THR A 128 -15.01 -22.24 10.63
CA THR A 128 -14.04 -22.44 11.72
C THR A 128 -13.14 -23.63 11.42
N PHE A 129 -11.83 -23.47 11.60
CA PHE A 129 -10.85 -24.54 11.49
C PHE A 129 -9.77 -24.42 12.59
N PRO A 130 -9.42 -25.51 13.30
CA PRO A 130 -9.92 -26.86 13.13
C PRO A 130 -11.33 -27.06 13.69
N GLY A 131 -11.80 -26.18 14.59
CA GLY A 131 -13.08 -26.35 15.27
C GLY A 131 -13.17 -27.75 15.86
N THR A 132 -14.21 -28.49 15.49
CA THR A 132 -14.46 -29.88 15.93
C THR A 132 -14.05 -30.94 14.90
N THR A 133 -13.26 -30.57 13.87
CA THR A 133 -12.89 -31.47 12.75
C THR A 133 -11.56 -32.20 12.96
N ARG A 134 -10.81 -31.89 14.02
CA ARG A 134 -9.50 -32.49 14.34
C ARG A 134 -9.47 -32.92 15.82
N SER A 135 -8.30 -32.95 16.45
CA SER A 135 -8.13 -33.29 17.87
C SER A 135 -8.49 -32.14 18.80
N ALA A 136 -8.89 -32.43 20.03
CA ALA A 136 -9.17 -31.41 21.05
C ALA A 136 -8.05 -30.35 21.22
N PRO A 137 -6.75 -30.70 21.32
CA PRO A 137 -5.69 -29.69 21.41
C PRO A 137 -5.59 -28.76 20.19
N ALA A 138 -5.99 -29.23 19.01
CA ALA A 138 -6.00 -28.41 17.80
C ALA A 138 -7.15 -27.40 17.80
N ALA A 139 -8.30 -27.78 18.38
CA ALA A 139 -9.47 -26.92 18.50
C ALA A 139 -9.19 -25.63 19.30
N HIS A 140 -8.29 -25.72 20.31
CA HIS A 140 -7.94 -24.63 21.21
C HIS A 140 -7.45 -23.38 20.49
N ASN A 141 -6.86 -23.55 19.30
CA ASN A 141 -6.22 -22.49 18.53
C ASN A 141 -6.99 -22.16 17.24
N SER A 142 -8.29 -22.45 17.18
CA SER A 142 -9.08 -22.33 15.95
C SER A 142 -9.05 -20.93 15.35
N ILE A 143 -9.00 -20.88 14.02
CA ILE A 143 -9.24 -19.70 13.20
C ILE A 143 -10.69 -19.73 12.77
N SER A 144 -11.38 -18.61 12.92
CA SER A 144 -12.78 -18.43 12.51
C SER A 144 -12.91 -17.23 11.58
N TRP A 145 -13.70 -17.35 10.50
CA TRP A 145 -13.89 -16.29 9.50
C TRP A 145 -15.34 -16.19 9.03
N ARG A 146 -15.75 -14.99 8.61
CA ARG A 146 -17.08 -14.73 8.05
C ARG A 146 -17.23 -15.37 6.67
N LEU A 147 -18.23 -16.24 6.51
CA LEU A 147 -18.47 -16.97 5.24
C LEU A 147 -18.92 -16.05 4.10
N ASP A 148 -19.57 -14.93 4.42
CA ASP A 148 -19.95 -13.91 3.44
C ASP A 148 -18.73 -13.15 2.86
N THR A 149 -17.62 -13.12 3.59
CA THR A 149 -16.43 -12.34 3.24
C THR A 149 -15.33 -13.22 2.65
N PHE A 150 -15.19 -14.45 3.15
CA PHE A 150 -14.09 -15.34 2.80
C PHE A 150 -14.56 -16.76 2.51
N THR A 151 -13.98 -17.34 1.47
CA THR A 151 -14.08 -18.76 1.13
C THR A 151 -12.79 -19.48 1.51
N LEU A 152 -12.90 -20.64 2.14
CA LEU A 152 -11.76 -21.48 2.46
C LEU A 152 -11.19 -22.09 1.18
N VAL A 153 -9.89 -21.90 0.95
CA VAL A 153 -9.16 -22.55 -0.15
C VAL A 153 -8.49 -23.83 0.34
N GLN A 154 -7.79 -23.73 1.47
CA GLN A 154 -7.15 -24.89 2.11
C GLN A 154 -6.89 -24.62 3.58
N ALA A 155 -6.78 -25.70 4.35
CA ALA A 155 -6.57 -25.68 5.79
C ALA A 155 -5.60 -26.78 6.21
N ASN A 156 -4.66 -26.43 7.08
CA ASN A 156 -3.60 -27.32 7.54
C ASN A 156 -3.26 -27.03 9.01
N VAL A 157 -2.52 -27.94 9.63
CA VAL A 157 -1.92 -27.72 10.95
C VAL A 157 -0.41 -27.86 10.85
N PHE A 158 0.30 -27.20 11.77
CA PHE A 158 1.73 -27.36 11.98
C PHE A 158 1.99 -27.60 13.47
N LEU A 159 3.10 -28.25 13.79
CA LEU A 159 3.42 -28.66 15.15
C LEU A 159 4.27 -27.59 15.84
N VAL A 160 3.80 -27.09 16.98
CA VAL A 160 4.46 -26.02 17.75
C VAL A 160 4.84 -26.54 19.15
N PRO A 161 6.08 -26.35 19.61
CA PRO A 161 6.49 -26.67 20.98
C PRO A 161 5.66 -25.92 22.03
N TYR A 162 5.14 -26.67 23.00
CA TYR A 162 4.33 -26.16 24.10
C TYR A 162 4.93 -26.56 25.46
N PHE A 163 4.12 -26.74 26.50
CA PHE A 163 4.60 -27.14 27.82
C PHE A 163 5.49 -28.40 27.77
N ASN A 164 6.68 -28.31 28.37
CA ASN A 164 7.69 -29.37 28.44
C ASN A 164 8.18 -29.86 27.05
N GLY A 165 8.06 -29.04 26.01
CA GLY A 165 8.48 -29.38 24.65
C GLY A 165 7.49 -30.28 23.90
N ASN A 166 6.32 -30.58 24.49
CA ASN A 166 5.27 -31.33 23.80
C ASN A 166 4.78 -30.55 22.59
N LEU A 167 4.68 -31.23 21.45
CA LEU A 167 4.24 -30.61 20.21
C LEU A 167 2.70 -30.56 20.15
N LEU A 168 2.16 -29.37 19.96
CA LEU A 168 0.72 -29.17 19.74
C LEU A 168 0.45 -28.78 18.28
N PRO A 169 -0.59 -29.36 17.64
CA PRO A 169 -1.03 -28.91 16.33
C PRO A 169 -1.74 -27.55 16.42
N MET A 170 -1.25 -26.58 15.66
CA MET A 170 -1.85 -25.24 15.53
C MET A 170 -2.25 -24.98 14.08
N PRO A 171 -3.37 -24.29 13.80
CA PRO A 171 -3.88 -24.17 12.45
C PRO A 171 -3.24 -23.04 11.64
N TYR A 172 -3.27 -23.25 10.33
CA TYR A 172 -3.22 -22.18 9.35
C TYR A 172 -4.17 -22.47 8.19
N VAL A 173 -4.76 -21.42 7.62
CA VAL A 173 -5.72 -21.51 6.53
C VAL A 173 -5.38 -20.51 5.44
N GLN A 174 -5.62 -20.89 4.19
CA GLN A 174 -5.66 -19.95 3.07
C GLN A 174 -7.12 -19.61 2.79
N LEU A 175 -7.44 -18.32 2.84
CA LEU A 175 -8.76 -17.82 2.51
C LEU A 175 -8.70 -16.97 1.25
N GLN A 176 -9.74 -17.06 0.42
CA GLN A 176 -9.99 -16.16 -0.69
C GLN A 176 -11.04 -15.14 -0.26
N ASN A 177 -10.76 -13.85 -0.41
CA ASN A 177 -11.76 -12.83 -0.21
C ASN A 177 -12.79 -12.86 -1.36
N ASN A 178 -14.08 -12.99 -1.02
CA ASN A 178 -15.15 -13.21 -1.99
C ASN A 178 -15.37 -12.01 -2.93
N GLU A 179 -15.11 -10.78 -2.48
CA GLU A 179 -15.30 -9.57 -3.29
C GLU A 179 -14.15 -9.34 -4.27
N THR A 180 -12.92 -9.56 -3.81
CA THR A 180 -11.70 -9.17 -4.55
C THR A 180 -10.97 -10.33 -5.20
N GLY A 181 -11.29 -11.57 -4.83
CA GLY A 181 -10.58 -12.77 -5.26
C GLY A 181 -9.16 -12.91 -4.68
N GLN A 182 -8.67 -11.94 -3.91
CA GLN A 182 -7.32 -11.98 -3.34
C GLN A 182 -7.20 -13.06 -2.27
N LEU A 183 -6.09 -13.80 -2.32
CA LEU A 183 -5.75 -14.84 -1.36
C LEU A 183 -5.01 -14.25 -0.15
N SER A 184 -5.15 -14.88 1.01
CA SER A 184 -4.38 -14.56 2.21
C SER A 184 -4.23 -15.79 3.09
N TRP A 185 -3.06 -15.96 3.68
CA TRP A 185 -2.80 -16.97 4.70
C TRP A 185 -3.07 -16.41 6.09
N PHE A 186 -3.72 -17.18 6.94
CA PHE A 186 -3.96 -16.86 8.35
C PHE A 186 -3.39 -17.98 9.20
N VAL A 187 -2.48 -17.64 10.09
CA VAL A 187 -1.84 -18.54 11.06
C VAL A 187 -2.28 -18.09 12.45
N ASN A 188 -2.60 -19.05 13.32
CA ASN A 188 -2.98 -18.73 14.69
C ASN A 188 -2.30 -19.63 15.72
N VAL A 189 -1.75 -19.01 16.76
CA VAL A 189 -0.79 -19.63 17.69
C VAL A 189 -1.15 -19.32 19.14
N HIS A 190 -0.83 -20.24 20.04
CA HIS A 190 -0.84 -20.00 21.49
C HIS A 190 0.42 -20.60 22.10
N ASN A 191 1.36 -19.76 22.52
CA ASN A 191 2.64 -20.21 23.06
C ASN A 191 2.57 -20.43 24.57
N PRO A 192 3.41 -21.31 25.15
CA PRO A 192 3.25 -21.72 26.55
C PRO A 192 3.56 -20.57 27.53
N ALA A 193 2.65 -20.35 28.47
CA ALA A 193 2.86 -19.50 29.64
C ALA A 193 3.87 -20.13 30.62
N ASN A 194 4.20 -19.43 31.71
CA ASN A 194 5.05 -20.00 32.77
C ASN A 194 4.25 -20.80 33.83
N THR A 195 2.97 -21.11 33.56
CA THR A 195 2.05 -21.75 34.52
C THR A 195 2.42 -23.19 34.88
N ARG A 196 3.27 -23.85 34.08
CA ARG A 196 3.83 -25.18 34.34
C ARG A 196 5.35 -25.18 34.54
N GLY A 197 5.90 -24.05 34.98
CA GLY A 197 7.34 -23.82 35.13
C GLY A 197 7.91 -22.91 34.04
N PRO A 198 9.22 -22.59 34.08
CA PRO A 198 9.86 -21.71 33.10
C PRO A 198 9.72 -22.25 31.67
N ALA A 199 9.03 -21.49 30.80
CA ALA A 199 8.72 -21.94 29.44
C ALA A 199 9.41 -21.13 28.32
N GLN A 200 10.33 -20.23 28.65
CA GLN A 200 10.98 -19.36 27.64
C GLN A 200 11.63 -20.15 26.51
N GLN A 201 12.37 -21.22 26.82
CA GLN A 201 13.03 -22.06 25.81
C GLN A 201 12.03 -22.64 24.79
N TRP A 202 10.80 -22.94 25.23
CA TRP A 202 9.75 -23.47 24.36
C TRP A 202 9.12 -22.36 23.52
N ARG A 203 8.96 -21.15 24.08
CA ARG A 203 8.55 -19.96 23.31
C ARG A 203 9.58 -19.60 22.25
N ASP A 204 10.87 -19.64 22.58
CA ASP A 204 11.94 -19.33 21.61
C ASP A 204 11.95 -20.34 20.45
N GLN A 205 11.75 -21.63 20.73
CA GLN A 205 11.59 -22.66 19.69
C GLN A 205 10.30 -22.50 18.89
N ALA A 206 9.18 -22.17 19.53
CA ALA A 206 7.91 -21.92 18.87
C ALA A 206 8.04 -20.77 17.86
N VAL A 207 8.63 -19.64 18.27
CA VAL A 207 8.87 -18.49 17.39
C VAL A 207 9.73 -18.84 16.18
N GLN A 208 10.71 -19.74 16.33
CA GLN A 208 11.50 -20.22 15.19
C GLN A 208 10.61 -21.00 14.20
N VAL A 209 9.83 -21.95 14.70
CA VAL A 209 8.91 -22.76 13.86
C VAL A 209 7.86 -21.88 13.18
N GLU A 210 7.31 -20.89 13.88
CA GLU A 210 6.39 -19.89 13.35
C GLU A 210 7.05 -19.06 12.22
N SER A 211 8.30 -18.62 12.44
CA SER A 211 9.07 -17.88 11.43
C SER A 211 9.29 -18.72 10.18
N ASP A 212 9.67 -20.00 10.35
CA ASP A 212 9.91 -20.93 9.26
C ASP A 212 8.63 -21.18 8.44
N LEU A 213 7.47 -21.34 9.11
CA LEU A 213 6.19 -21.45 8.41
C LEU A 213 5.90 -20.20 7.58
N VAL A 214 5.97 -19.02 8.18
CA VAL A 214 5.70 -17.75 7.47
C VAL A 214 6.62 -17.61 6.25
N ASN A 215 7.92 -17.86 6.43
CA ASN A 215 8.89 -17.79 5.35
C ASN A 215 8.63 -18.83 4.26
N SER A 216 8.22 -20.05 4.61
CA SER A 216 7.88 -21.09 3.63
C SER A 216 6.66 -20.71 2.79
N LEU A 217 5.61 -20.16 3.41
CA LEU A 217 4.42 -19.67 2.73
C LEU A 217 4.76 -18.53 1.78
N ARG A 218 5.58 -17.57 2.23
CA ARG A 218 6.06 -16.44 1.41
C ARG A 218 7.00 -16.86 0.30
N ALA A 219 7.83 -17.88 0.51
CA ALA A 219 8.70 -18.42 -0.54
C ALA A 219 7.87 -19.15 -1.61
N SER A 220 6.79 -19.84 -1.23
CA SER A 220 5.91 -20.53 -2.18
C SER A 220 5.15 -19.56 -3.09
N ASP A 221 4.66 -18.44 -2.55
CA ASP A 221 4.03 -17.38 -3.33
C ASP A 221 4.19 -16.02 -2.62
N PRO A 222 5.13 -15.16 -3.06
CA PRO A 222 5.36 -13.85 -2.45
C PRO A 222 4.23 -12.84 -2.73
N SER A 223 3.24 -13.19 -3.55
CA SER A 223 2.06 -12.35 -3.80
C SER A 223 0.94 -12.54 -2.78
N ILE A 224 1.01 -13.59 -1.94
CA ILE A 224 -0.03 -13.91 -0.95
C ILE A 224 0.43 -13.46 0.44
N PRO A 225 -0.24 -12.47 1.06
CA PRO A 225 0.11 -12.03 2.41
C PRO A 225 -0.11 -13.13 3.44
N VAL A 226 0.70 -13.10 4.50
CA VAL A 226 0.54 -13.98 5.67
C VAL A 226 0.20 -13.12 6.88
N PHE A 227 -0.85 -13.52 7.60
CA PHE A 227 -1.25 -12.97 8.89
C PHE A 227 -0.91 -13.99 9.98
N LEU A 228 -0.35 -13.52 11.08
CA LEU A 228 -0.12 -14.34 12.27
C LEU A 228 -0.73 -13.66 13.49
N THR A 229 -1.70 -14.34 14.10
CA THR A 229 -2.39 -13.94 15.33
C THR A 229 -2.05 -14.90 16.46
N GLY A 230 -2.19 -14.46 17.70
CA GLY A 230 -2.01 -15.36 18.83
C GLY A 230 -1.80 -14.68 20.17
N ASP A 231 -1.95 -15.48 21.21
CA ASP A 231 -1.40 -15.22 22.53
C ASP A 231 -0.02 -15.87 22.60
N MET A 232 1.02 -15.05 22.53
CA MET A 232 2.39 -15.54 22.47
C MET A 232 3.00 -15.72 23.85
N ASN A 233 2.28 -15.33 24.92
CA ASN A 233 2.78 -15.31 26.30
C ASN A 233 4.15 -14.60 26.45
N ASP A 234 4.48 -13.71 25.50
CA ASP A 234 5.74 -13.00 25.44
C ASP A 234 5.57 -11.65 24.75
N THR A 235 6.47 -10.73 25.08
CA THR A 235 6.49 -9.36 24.57
C THR A 235 7.64 -9.18 23.58
N SER A 236 8.77 -8.63 24.04
CA SER A 236 9.93 -8.35 23.20
C SER A 236 10.61 -9.60 22.65
N LYS A 237 10.60 -10.72 23.38
CA LYS A 237 11.23 -11.96 22.94
C LYS A 237 10.39 -12.74 21.92
N PHE A 238 9.12 -12.39 21.75
CA PHE A 238 8.35 -12.75 20.55
C PHE A 238 8.59 -11.72 19.44
N PHE A 239 8.33 -10.44 19.72
CA PHE A 239 8.32 -9.39 18.71
C PHE A 239 9.64 -9.22 17.94
N CYS A 240 10.77 -9.19 18.65
CA CYS A 240 12.06 -8.93 18.03
C CYS A 240 12.49 -10.02 17.04
N PRO A 241 12.50 -11.32 17.42
CA PRO A 241 12.83 -12.37 16.47
C PRO A 241 11.82 -12.49 15.33
N ILE A 242 10.51 -12.42 15.59
CA ILE A 242 9.51 -12.60 14.52
C ILE A 242 9.64 -11.51 13.44
N VAL A 243 9.82 -10.24 13.81
CA VAL A 243 9.96 -9.12 12.86
C VAL A 243 11.34 -9.11 12.18
N ARG A 244 12.38 -9.65 12.82
CA ARG A 244 13.73 -9.76 12.21
C ARG A 244 13.83 -10.90 11.21
N ASN A 245 13.21 -12.03 11.53
CA ASN A 245 13.39 -13.28 10.79
C ASN A 245 12.33 -13.46 9.70
N THR A 246 11.33 -12.59 9.62
CA THR A 246 10.24 -12.65 8.64
C THR A 246 9.91 -11.26 8.10
N GLU A 247 9.01 -11.19 7.11
CA GLU A 247 8.44 -9.92 6.61
C GLU A 247 7.29 -9.38 7.49
N LEU A 248 7.00 -10.01 8.65
CA LEU A 248 5.88 -9.61 9.50
C LEU A 248 6.12 -8.27 10.18
N GLN A 249 5.05 -7.49 10.27
CA GLN A 249 4.94 -6.27 11.06
C GLN A 249 3.72 -6.35 11.98
N ALA A 250 3.84 -5.80 13.19
CA ALA A 250 2.75 -5.80 14.15
C ALA A 250 1.76 -4.65 13.92
N ALA A 251 0.47 -4.93 14.09
CA ALA A 251 -0.60 -3.97 13.87
C ALA A 251 -0.60 -2.79 14.86
N ASN A 252 0.02 -2.98 16.04
CA ASN A 252 0.21 -1.95 17.06
C ASN A 252 1.57 -1.22 16.97
N GLY A 253 2.33 -1.46 15.90
CA GLY A 253 3.60 -0.78 15.63
C GLY A 253 4.81 -1.46 16.24
N GLY A 254 5.89 -0.68 16.39
CA GLY A 254 7.22 -1.20 16.68
C GLY A 254 7.98 -1.54 15.39
N TYR A 255 9.28 -1.78 15.53
CA TYR A 255 10.18 -2.08 14.42
C TYR A 255 11.41 -2.85 14.90
N ALA A 256 11.96 -3.69 14.04
CA ALA A 256 13.27 -4.28 14.24
C ALA A 256 14.08 -4.30 12.93
N ASP A 257 15.39 -4.16 13.07
CA ASP A 257 16.38 -4.45 12.03
C ASP A 257 17.52 -5.28 12.61
N ALA A 258 18.59 -5.47 11.82
CA ALA A 258 19.76 -6.24 12.19
C ALA A 258 20.44 -5.78 13.49
N THR A 259 20.28 -4.51 13.87
CA THR A 259 21.00 -3.90 15.01
C THR A 259 20.07 -3.40 16.11
N THR A 260 18.85 -3.04 15.75
CA THR A 260 17.88 -2.37 16.63
C THR A 260 16.62 -3.21 16.73
N CYS A 261 16.02 -3.28 17.91
CA CYS A 261 14.64 -3.74 18.06
C CYS A 261 13.91 -2.83 19.05
N GLN A 262 12.79 -2.30 18.60
CA GLN A 262 11.89 -1.47 19.38
C GLN A 262 10.49 -2.07 19.31
N PRO A 263 10.10 -2.90 20.28
CA PRO A 263 8.73 -3.36 20.42
C PRO A 263 7.75 -2.18 20.58
N PRO A 264 6.47 -2.36 20.23
CA PRO A 264 5.43 -1.37 20.52
C PRO A 264 5.33 -1.11 22.02
N SER A 265 4.90 0.10 22.39
CA SER A 265 4.71 0.50 23.78
C SER A 265 3.28 0.96 24.03
N PRO A 266 2.55 0.36 24.99
CA PRO A 266 2.97 -0.78 25.81
C PRO A 266 3.02 -2.08 25.00
N ALA A 267 4.02 -2.93 25.26
CA ALA A 267 4.09 -4.25 24.65
C ALA A 267 3.05 -5.18 25.29
N ARG A 268 2.43 -6.04 24.47
CA ARG A 268 1.42 -7.02 24.89
C ARG A 268 1.86 -8.43 24.56
N ILE A 269 1.17 -9.40 25.12
CA ILE A 269 1.39 -10.82 24.83
C ILE A 269 0.48 -11.32 23.71
N ASP A 270 -0.63 -10.63 23.45
CA ASP A 270 -1.54 -10.88 22.34
C ASP A 270 -1.12 -10.07 21.11
N TRP A 271 -1.01 -10.71 19.95
CA TRP A 271 -0.45 -10.13 18.74
C TRP A 271 -1.37 -10.29 17.53
N VAL A 272 -1.39 -9.25 16.71
CA VAL A 272 -1.90 -9.28 15.34
C VAL A 272 -0.76 -8.78 14.45
N THR A 273 -0.29 -9.64 13.57
CA THR A 273 0.80 -9.33 12.65
C THR A 273 0.42 -9.68 11.21
N GLY A 274 1.11 -9.08 10.25
CA GLY A 274 0.91 -9.36 8.83
C GLY A 274 2.15 -8.99 8.04
N THR A 275 2.33 -9.57 6.85
CA THR A 275 3.50 -9.30 5.99
C THR A 275 3.52 -7.87 5.46
N SER A 276 4.67 -7.46 4.93
CA SER A 276 4.96 -6.06 4.54
C SER A 276 4.03 -5.46 3.48
N ASP A 277 3.28 -6.29 2.75
CA ASP A 277 2.27 -5.91 1.76
C ASP A 277 0.89 -5.61 2.37
N VAL A 278 0.71 -5.87 3.67
CA VAL A 278 -0.47 -5.50 4.46
C VAL A 278 -0.24 -4.16 5.12
N THR A 279 -1.18 -3.22 5.02
CA THR A 279 -1.18 -2.04 5.89
C THR A 279 -2.21 -2.19 7.01
N PHE A 280 -1.78 -1.98 8.25
CA PHE A 280 -2.68 -1.91 9.40
C PHE A 280 -3.17 -0.49 9.68
N SER A 281 -4.40 -0.39 10.18
CA SER A 281 -5.00 0.84 10.69
C SER A 281 -6.07 0.53 11.73
N SER A 282 -6.50 1.56 12.46
CA SER A 282 -7.58 1.44 13.47
C SER A 282 -7.34 0.30 14.46
N PHE A 283 -6.07 0.10 14.85
CA PHE A 283 -5.71 -0.86 15.89
C PHE A 283 -6.33 -0.44 17.22
N VAL A 284 -7.00 -1.37 17.89
CA VAL A 284 -7.54 -1.18 19.23
C VAL A 284 -7.28 -2.43 20.07
N GLU A 285 -6.71 -2.20 21.25
CA GLU A 285 -6.68 -3.15 22.35
C GLU A 285 -7.98 -2.99 23.16
N GLN A 286 -8.97 -3.85 22.91
CA GLN A 286 -10.29 -3.74 23.55
C GLN A 286 -10.25 -4.31 24.97
N ARG A 287 -10.43 -3.42 25.97
CA ARG A 287 -10.51 -3.76 27.41
C ARG A 287 -11.80 -3.27 28.06
N THR A 288 -12.91 -3.35 27.34
CA THR A 288 -14.21 -2.89 27.85
C THR A 288 -14.73 -3.84 28.95
N PRO A 289 -15.68 -3.43 29.81
CA PRO A 289 -16.30 -4.33 30.77
C PRO A 289 -16.94 -5.57 30.13
N MET A 290 -17.40 -5.46 28.88
CA MET A 290 -17.92 -6.58 28.11
C MET A 290 -16.81 -7.59 27.79
N VAL A 291 -15.64 -7.13 27.37
CA VAL A 291 -14.46 -8.00 27.15
C VAL A 291 -14.05 -8.66 28.45
N GLN A 292 -13.94 -7.91 29.55
CA GLN A 292 -13.55 -8.44 30.86
C GLN A 292 -14.52 -9.49 31.42
N LYS A 293 -15.80 -9.44 31.02
CA LYS A 293 -16.78 -10.48 31.37
C LYS A 293 -16.61 -11.75 30.54
N ALA A 294 -16.12 -11.63 29.30
CA ALA A 294 -15.94 -12.73 28.38
C ALA A 294 -14.57 -13.43 28.53
N SER A 295 -13.52 -12.66 28.80
CA SER A 295 -12.12 -13.12 28.84
C SER A 295 -11.29 -12.31 29.83
N ASP A 296 -10.20 -12.88 30.32
CA ASP A 296 -9.15 -12.17 31.06
C ASP A 296 -8.10 -11.52 30.13
N HIS A 297 -8.19 -11.74 28.83
CA HIS A 297 -7.38 -11.09 27.80
C HIS A 297 -8.15 -9.96 27.09
N PRO A 298 -7.43 -8.95 26.57
CA PRO A 298 -8.04 -8.01 25.63
C PRO A 298 -8.38 -8.71 24.30
N ALA A 299 -9.36 -8.17 23.57
CA ALA A 299 -9.48 -8.49 22.15
C ALA A 299 -8.61 -7.52 21.35
N MET A 300 -7.61 -8.04 20.64
CA MET A 300 -6.72 -7.24 19.81
C MET A 300 -7.32 -7.14 18.41
N VAL A 301 -7.73 -5.95 17.98
CA VAL A 301 -8.44 -5.78 16.71
C VAL A 301 -7.75 -4.75 15.83
N ALA A 302 -7.58 -5.06 14.54
CA ALA A 302 -7.04 -4.12 13.55
C ALA A 302 -7.83 -4.19 12.24
N THR A 303 -7.78 -3.11 11.46
CA THR A 303 -8.14 -3.15 10.03
C THR A 303 -6.89 -3.49 9.24
N ALA A 304 -6.95 -4.59 8.49
CA ALA A 304 -5.95 -4.98 7.52
C ALA A 304 -6.38 -4.52 6.12
N THR A 305 -5.46 -3.97 5.34
CA THR A 305 -5.71 -3.59 3.95
C THR A 305 -4.60 -4.10 3.04
N ILE A 306 -4.99 -4.84 2.01
CA ILE A 306 -4.13 -5.40 0.97
C ILE A 306 -4.42 -4.62 -0.33
N PRO A 307 -3.42 -3.95 -0.95
CA PRO A 307 -3.61 -3.23 -2.21
C PRO A 307 -4.13 -4.14 -3.35
N PRO A 308 -4.76 -3.57 -4.40
CA PRO A 308 -5.27 -4.35 -5.54
C PRO A 308 -4.16 -5.21 -6.18
N ALA A 309 -4.49 -6.44 -6.58
CA ALA A 309 -3.54 -7.39 -7.16
C ALA A 309 -2.86 -6.85 -8.43
N SER A 310 -3.63 -6.31 -9.39
CA SER A 310 -3.11 -5.64 -10.60
C SER A 310 -2.10 -4.53 -10.27
N ALA A 311 -2.40 -3.71 -9.26
CA ALA A 311 -1.56 -2.60 -8.86
C ALA A 311 -0.22 -3.08 -8.28
N ARG A 312 -0.23 -4.18 -7.51
CA ARG A 312 0.99 -4.82 -6.98
C ARG A 312 1.80 -5.48 -8.10
N ALA A 313 1.13 -6.18 -9.02
CA ALA A 313 1.76 -6.85 -10.16
C ALA A 313 2.46 -5.88 -11.12
N ALA A 314 2.02 -4.60 -11.17
CA ALA A 314 2.65 -3.57 -12.00
C ALA A 314 4.08 -3.19 -11.57
N GLY A 315 4.52 -3.57 -10.35
CA GLY A 315 5.90 -3.35 -9.90
C GLY A 315 6.32 -1.88 -9.79
N VAL A 316 5.35 -0.98 -9.58
CA VAL A 316 5.60 0.46 -9.49
C VAL A 316 6.23 0.81 -8.13
N THR A 317 7.42 1.39 -8.16
CA THR A 317 8.13 1.88 -6.97
C THR A 317 8.13 3.41 -6.86
N ASN A 318 7.77 4.10 -7.94
CA ASN A 318 7.77 5.56 -8.02
C ASN A 318 6.51 6.10 -8.69
N VAL A 319 5.96 7.19 -8.16
CA VAL A 319 4.86 7.93 -8.79
C VAL A 319 5.25 9.39 -8.95
N VAL A 320 5.04 9.92 -10.16
CA VAL A 320 5.22 11.34 -10.48
C VAL A 320 3.88 11.92 -10.92
N VAL A 321 3.30 12.79 -10.08
CA VAL A 321 2.12 13.56 -10.47
C VAL A 321 2.57 14.91 -11.04
N VAL A 322 2.23 15.19 -12.28
CA VAL A 322 2.43 16.49 -12.94
C VAL A 322 1.09 17.20 -13.03
N ALA A 323 0.86 18.14 -12.11
CA ALA A 323 -0.32 18.99 -12.09
C ALA A 323 -0.06 20.29 -12.85
N VAL A 324 -0.87 20.55 -13.88
CA VAL A 324 -0.75 21.75 -14.71
C VAL A 324 -1.97 22.64 -14.51
N ASP A 325 -1.79 23.81 -13.92
CA ASP A 325 -2.91 24.73 -13.71
C ASP A 325 -3.38 25.30 -15.04
N GLY A 326 -4.70 25.29 -15.26
CA GLY A 326 -5.31 25.80 -16.48
C GLY A 326 -5.28 24.83 -17.67
N LEU A 327 -4.79 23.61 -17.49
CA LEU A 327 -4.76 22.60 -18.55
C LEU A 327 -6.17 22.18 -18.96
N ARG A 328 -6.44 22.26 -20.27
CA ARG A 328 -7.73 21.91 -20.87
C ARG A 328 -7.68 20.54 -21.52
N PRO A 329 -8.79 19.78 -21.53
CA PRO A 329 -8.87 18.53 -22.29
C PRO A 329 -8.54 18.71 -23.79
N ASN A 330 -8.89 19.86 -24.37
CA ASN A 330 -8.60 20.17 -25.78
C ASN A 330 -7.10 20.13 -26.14
N ALA A 331 -6.20 20.30 -25.16
CA ALA A 331 -4.76 20.14 -25.39
C ALA A 331 -4.41 18.73 -25.90
N PHE A 332 -5.24 17.73 -25.63
CA PHE A 332 -5.02 16.33 -26.01
C PHE A 332 -5.84 15.89 -27.23
N THR A 333 -6.79 16.71 -27.69
CA THR A 333 -7.79 16.31 -28.70
C THR A 333 -7.86 17.24 -29.91
N SER A 334 -7.72 18.56 -29.74
CA SER A 334 -7.97 19.55 -30.80
C SER A 334 -6.95 19.51 -31.95
N ALA A 335 -7.37 19.28 -33.20
CA ALA A 335 -6.47 19.24 -34.35
C ALA A 335 -5.65 20.56 -34.51
N SER A 336 -6.24 21.71 -34.18
CA SER A 336 -5.57 23.02 -34.30
C SER A 336 -4.39 23.22 -33.35
N ASP A 337 -4.30 22.41 -32.29
CA ASP A 337 -3.19 22.44 -31.34
C ASP A 337 -2.21 21.28 -31.52
N ALA A 338 -2.41 20.40 -32.54
CA ALA A 338 -1.66 19.16 -32.69
C ALA A 338 -0.14 19.35 -32.70
N ASP A 339 0.37 20.30 -33.49
CA ASP A 339 1.81 20.58 -33.57
C ASP A 339 2.38 21.15 -32.26
N ARG A 340 1.53 21.76 -31.43
CA ARG A 340 1.91 22.40 -30.18
C ARG A 340 1.83 21.47 -28.98
N THR A 341 1.07 20.39 -29.08
CA THR A 341 0.81 19.42 -28.01
C THR A 341 1.13 17.99 -28.39
N LYS A 342 2.11 17.81 -29.29
CA LYS A 342 2.53 16.51 -29.81
C LYS A 342 2.78 15.50 -28.69
N HIS A 343 3.52 15.88 -27.65
CA HIS A 343 3.89 14.95 -26.58
C HIS A 343 2.73 14.64 -25.63
N LEU A 344 1.86 15.61 -25.35
CA LEU A 344 0.63 15.35 -24.59
C LEU A 344 -0.28 14.34 -25.32
N ARG A 345 -0.36 14.42 -26.66
CA ARG A 345 -1.13 13.45 -27.47
C ARG A 345 -0.50 12.06 -27.48
N GLU A 346 0.82 12.00 -27.62
CA GLU A 346 1.58 10.74 -27.50
C GLU A 346 1.32 10.09 -26.15
N LEU A 347 1.33 10.86 -25.06
CA LEU A 347 1.01 10.36 -23.72
C LEU A 347 -0.41 9.84 -23.60
N ARG A 348 -1.38 10.53 -24.19
CA ARG A 348 -2.78 10.04 -24.24
C ARG A 348 -2.90 8.74 -25.02
N ALA A 349 -2.14 8.57 -26.11
CA ALA A 349 -2.16 7.35 -26.91
C ALA A 349 -1.41 6.20 -26.21
N ALA A 350 -0.36 6.50 -25.46
CA ALA A 350 0.49 5.51 -24.78
C ALA A 350 0.01 5.15 -23.36
N GLY A 351 -0.96 5.87 -22.80
CA GLY A 351 -1.48 5.66 -21.45
C GLY A 351 -3.00 5.50 -21.43
N ALA A 352 -3.56 5.34 -20.23
CA ALA A 352 -5.00 5.36 -20.00
C ALA A 352 -5.43 6.77 -19.61
N SER A 353 -6.55 7.27 -20.13
CA SER A 353 -6.93 8.66 -19.90
C SER A 353 -8.43 8.89 -19.85
N THR A 354 -8.85 9.97 -19.18
CA THR A 354 -10.15 10.57 -19.48
C THR A 354 -9.99 12.06 -19.71
N MET A 355 -10.67 12.55 -20.72
CA MET A 355 -10.77 13.97 -21.01
C MET A 355 -11.92 14.65 -20.24
N ASN A 356 -12.63 13.88 -19.41
CA ASN A 356 -13.83 14.33 -18.72
C ASN A 356 -13.77 14.16 -17.19
N ALA A 357 -12.57 14.15 -16.60
CA ALA A 357 -12.43 14.20 -15.15
C ALA A 357 -12.94 15.54 -14.59
N ARG A 358 -13.18 15.58 -13.28
CA ARG A 358 -13.71 16.73 -12.56
C ARG A 358 -12.71 17.27 -11.55
N LEU A 359 -12.56 18.59 -11.52
CA LEU A 359 -11.90 19.27 -10.41
C LEU A 359 -12.77 19.19 -9.16
N ALA A 360 -12.21 19.52 -7.98
CA ALA A 360 -12.97 19.58 -6.74
C ALA A 360 -14.28 20.37 -6.93
N TYR A 361 -15.40 19.72 -6.59
CA TYR A 361 -16.76 20.18 -6.92
C TYR A 361 -17.03 21.62 -6.45
N GLU A 362 -16.52 21.95 -5.27
CA GLU A 362 -16.78 23.21 -4.60
C GLU A 362 -15.89 24.34 -5.09
N ARG A 363 -14.64 24.04 -5.46
CA ARG A 363 -13.63 25.03 -5.86
C ARG A 363 -12.70 24.44 -6.91
N SER A 364 -12.76 24.99 -8.12
CA SER A 364 -11.87 24.63 -9.23
C SER A 364 -10.61 25.51 -9.33
N THR A 365 -10.31 26.27 -8.27
CA THR A 365 -9.07 27.04 -8.15
C THR A 365 -7.90 26.14 -7.75
N PRO A 366 -6.65 26.51 -8.10
CA PRO A 366 -5.46 25.69 -7.88
C PRO A 366 -5.28 25.09 -6.48
N LEU A 367 -5.31 25.90 -5.40
CA LEU A 367 -4.95 25.42 -4.05
C LEU A 367 -5.97 24.44 -3.48
N PRO A 368 -7.29 24.75 -3.49
CA PRO A 368 -8.28 23.80 -3.00
C PRO A 368 -8.24 22.48 -3.78
N ASN A 369 -8.15 22.53 -5.11
CA ASN A 369 -8.12 21.32 -5.92
C ASN A 369 -6.83 20.49 -5.71
N THR A 370 -5.68 21.15 -5.56
CA THR A 370 -4.41 20.48 -5.25
C THR A 370 -4.48 19.74 -3.91
N LEU A 371 -5.09 20.35 -2.90
CA LEU A 371 -5.25 19.70 -1.60
C LEU A 371 -6.22 18.52 -1.70
N SER A 372 -7.33 18.64 -2.44
CA SER A 372 -8.19 17.49 -2.76
C SER A 372 -7.44 16.37 -3.47
N LEU A 373 -6.58 16.70 -4.44
CA LEU A 373 -5.74 15.76 -5.18
C LEU A 373 -4.80 14.98 -4.27
N LEU A 374 -4.21 15.63 -3.26
CA LEU A 374 -3.19 15.05 -2.38
C LEU A 374 -3.76 14.35 -1.15
N THR A 375 -5.01 14.65 -0.77
CA THR A 375 -5.65 14.08 0.44
C THR A 375 -6.82 13.16 0.11
N GLY A 376 -7.26 13.10 -1.16
CA GLY A 376 -8.46 12.37 -1.56
C GLY A 376 -9.73 12.82 -0.82
N ARG A 377 -9.81 14.12 -0.47
CA ARG A 377 -10.91 14.69 0.33
C ARG A 377 -11.58 15.85 -0.41
N PRO A 378 -12.87 16.10 -0.18
CA PRO A 378 -13.54 17.28 -0.69
C PRO A 378 -13.00 18.55 -0.04
N VAL A 379 -13.41 19.72 -0.55
CA VAL A 379 -13.07 21.00 0.07
C VAL A 379 -13.89 21.24 1.33
N VAL A 380 -15.15 20.78 1.37
CA VAL A 380 -16.08 21.11 2.45
C VAL A 380 -15.74 20.38 3.76
N LYS A 381 -15.27 21.14 4.76
CA LYS A 381 -14.96 20.67 6.12
C LYS A 381 -16.08 19.82 6.74
N LYS A 382 -17.34 20.27 6.63
CA LYS A 382 -18.52 19.55 7.18
C LYS A 382 -18.73 18.15 6.58
N ARG A 383 -18.05 17.81 5.48
CA ARG A 383 -18.10 16.51 4.81
C ARG A 383 -16.76 15.77 4.92
N GLY A 384 -16.01 16.01 6.00
CA GLY A 384 -14.66 15.43 6.19
C GLY A 384 -13.58 16.05 5.29
N GLY A 385 -13.90 17.17 4.62
CA GLY A 385 -13.00 17.87 3.71
C GLY A 385 -11.89 18.67 4.38
N HIS A 386 -10.93 19.12 3.58
CA HIS A 386 -9.74 19.81 4.07
C HIS A 386 -9.96 21.30 4.39
N GLY A 387 -11.12 21.87 4.04
CA GLY A 387 -11.57 23.20 4.50
C GLY A 387 -10.94 24.42 3.81
N VAL A 388 -9.91 24.24 2.98
CA VAL A 388 -9.22 25.35 2.29
C VAL A 388 -10.03 25.78 1.07
N LYS A 389 -10.67 26.94 1.17
CA LYS A 389 -11.62 27.49 0.17
C LYS A 389 -11.03 28.61 -0.69
N TYR A 390 -9.78 28.96 -0.42
CA TYR A 390 -9.05 30.14 -0.90
C TYR A 390 -7.79 29.70 -1.67
N ASP A 391 -7.23 30.59 -2.50
CA ASP A 391 -6.10 30.27 -3.40
C ASP A 391 -4.77 30.95 -3.00
N GLU A 392 -4.72 31.52 -1.80
CA GLU A 392 -3.60 32.27 -1.24
C GLU A 392 -3.01 31.55 -0.01
N ASP A 393 -1.75 31.87 0.35
CA ASP A 393 -1.20 31.43 1.64
C ASP A 393 -1.67 32.38 2.75
N ARG A 394 -2.43 31.86 3.71
CA ARG A 394 -2.91 32.60 4.90
C ARG A 394 -2.07 32.37 6.15
N GLY A 395 -0.88 31.75 6.03
CA GLY A 395 0.01 31.45 7.15
C GLY A 395 -0.45 30.28 8.05
N ARG A 396 -1.60 29.68 7.77
CA ARG A 396 -2.20 28.58 8.55
C ARG A 396 -1.86 27.21 8.00
N THR A 397 -1.82 26.18 8.84
CA THR A 397 -1.73 24.80 8.34
C THR A 397 -3.06 24.34 7.74
N LEU A 398 -2.99 23.30 6.91
CA LEU A 398 -4.16 22.55 6.46
C LEU A 398 -4.94 22.00 7.65
N HIS A 399 -4.22 21.50 8.66
CA HIS A 399 -4.79 20.88 9.85
C HIS A 399 -5.61 21.87 10.68
N GLU A 400 -5.08 23.08 10.89
CA GLU A 400 -5.82 24.18 11.53
C GLU A 400 -7.09 24.55 10.76
N THR A 401 -7.01 24.58 9.43
CA THR A 401 -8.16 24.92 8.59
C THR A 401 -9.24 23.83 8.66
N ALA A 402 -8.82 22.56 8.67
CA ALA A 402 -9.70 21.42 8.82
C ALA A 402 -10.24 21.25 10.25
N GLY A 403 -9.53 21.77 11.26
CA GLY A 403 -9.81 21.52 12.68
C GLY A 403 -9.42 20.12 13.15
N GLN A 404 -8.61 19.41 12.38
CA GLN A 404 -8.11 18.06 12.65
C GLN A 404 -6.87 17.80 11.80
N TYR A 405 -6.09 16.77 12.15
CA TYR A 405 -5.04 16.31 11.25
C TYR A 405 -5.63 15.81 9.93
N VAL A 406 -4.95 16.09 8.82
CA VAL A 406 -5.39 15.68 7.47
C VAL A 406 -4.23 14.98 6.80
N SER A 407 -4.29 13.65 6.79
CA SER A 407 -3.30 12.84 6.08
C SER A 407 -3.35 13.08 4.57
N SER A 408 -2.18 13.01 3.97
CA SER A 408 -1.95 13.11 2.53
C SER A 408 -1.16 11.91 2.02
N VAL A 409 -1.01 11.81 0.69
CA VAL A 409 -0.10 10.81 0.08
C VAL A 409 1.29 10.88 0.71
N PHE A 410 1.75 12.07 1.11
CA PHE A 410 3.06 12.22 1.75
C PHE A 410 3.16 11.45 3.07
N ASP A 411 2.10 11.45 3.87
CA ASP A 411 2.05 10.69 5.12
C ASP A 411 2.22 9.20 4.88
N ARG A 412 1.42 8.61 3.99
CA ARG A 412 1.45 7.16 3.76
C ARG A 412 2.77 6.69 3.18
N VAL A 413 3.33 7.45 2.24
CA VAL A 413 4.65 7.14 1.65
C VAL A 413 5.74 7.29 2.71
N HIS A 414 5.75 8.40 3.45
CA HIS A 414 6.79 8.66 4.45
C HIS A 414 6.75 7.70 5.64
N ASN A 415 5.56 7.34 6.13
CA ASN A 415 5.41 6.43 7.26
C ASN A 415 5.92 5.01 6.94
N GLY A 416 5.99 4.64 5.66
CA GLY A 416 6.66 3.42 5.21
C GLY A 416 8.18 3.56 5.03
N GLY A 417 8.81 4.61 5.58
CA GLY A 417 10.22 4.92 5.42
C GLY A 417 10.62 5.41 4.02
N ARG A 418 9.65 5.73 3.15
CA ARG A 418 9.89 6.09 1.75
C ARG A 418 9.93 7.60 1.56
N SER A 419 10.49 8.06 0.43
CA SER A 419 10.82 9.47 0.25
C SER A 419 9.84 10.22 -0.66
N THR A 420 9.60 11.50 -0.35
CA THR A 420 8.59 12.34 -1.02
C THR A 420 9.17 13.68 -1.49
N ALA A 421 8.61 14.24 -2.56
CA ALA A 421 8.99 15.56 -3.04
C ALA A 421 7.82 16.40 -3.56
N VAL A 422 7.96 17.71 -3.38
CA VAL A 422 7.13 18.74 -4.02
C VAL A 422 8.01 19.70 -4.79
N TYR A 423 7.64 19.97 -6.05
CA TYR A 423 8.24 20.98 -6.92
C TYR A 423 7.11 21.89 -7.41
N THR A 424 7.16 23.18 -7.11
CA THR A 424 6.06 24.11 -7.41
C THR A 424 6.58 25.48 -7.84
N SER A 425 5.83 26.16 -8.69
CA SER A 425 6.05 27.57 -9.02
C SER A 425 5.10 28.52 -8.31
N ARG A 426 4.19 28.02 -7.47
CA ARG A 426 3.13 28.79 -6.84
C ARG A 426 3.42 29.06 -5.38
N SER A 427 3.42 30.33 -5.00
CA SER A 427 3.72 30.72 -3.60
C SER A 427 2.72 30.15 -2.59
N SER A 428 1.44 30.01 -2.95
CA SER A 428 0.41 29.51 -2.03
C SER A 428 0.57 28.04 -1.65
N ALA A 429 1.36 27.27 -2.42
CA ALA A 429 1.78 25.90 -2.09
C ALA A 429 2.65 25.81 -0.82
N THR A 430 3.15 26.94 -0.28
CA THR A 430 3.89 26.98 0.99
C THR A 430 3.08 26.41 2.16
N THR A 431 1.74 26.44 2.08
CA THR A 431 0.88 25.76 3.05
C THR A 431 1.14 24.25 3.15
N MET A 432 1.50 23.58 2.04
CA MET A 432 1.84 22.15 2.06
C MET A 432 3.11 21.90 2.86
N LYS A 433 4.17 22.70 2.59
CA LYS A 433 5.42 22.65 3.36
C LYS A 433 5.16 22.84 4.85
N ARG A 434 4.31 23.81 5.20
CA ARG A 434 4.01 24.13 6.61
C ARG A 434 3.15 23.07 7.28
N SER A 435 2.22 22.44 6.57
CA SER A 435 1.32 21.41 7.13
C SER A 435 2.07 20.11 7.43
N TRP A 436 2.95 19.70 6.52
CA TRP A 436 3.66 18.41 6.62
C TRP A 436 5.16 18.56 6.94
N ASN A 437 5.52 19.54 7.78
CA ASN A 437 6.88 19.71 8.30
C ASN A 437 7.12 18.90 9.59
N ASN A 438 8.33 18.98 10.13
CA ASN A 438 8.74 18.32 11.38
C ASN A 438 7.91 18.72 12.61
N LYS A 439 7.23 19.87 12.61
CA LYS A 439 6.39 20.33 13.72
C LYS A 439 4.95 19.83 13.57
N ASN A 440 4.36 20.06 12.41
CA ASN A 440 2.93 19.93 12.18
C ASN A 440 2.51 18.60 11.55
N GLY A 441 3.44 17.85 10.94
CA GLY A 441 3.14 16.53 10.36
C GLY A 441 2.85 15.48 11.43
N GLY A 442 2.13 14.42 11.06
CA GLY A 442 1.64 13.39 11.97
C GLY A 442 2.74 12.45 12.48
N THR A 443 2.44 11.66 13.50
CA THR A 443 3.29 10.54 13.92
C THR A 443 3.12 9.35 12.98
N ASP A 444 4.01 8.36 13.10
CA ASP A 444 3.94 7.10 12.38
C ASP A 444 3.23 6.08 13.27
N PRO A 445 1.97 5.71 12.97
CA PRO A 445 1.17 4.88 13.87
C PRO A 445 1.55 3.39 13.83
N VAL A 446 2.28 2.96 12.80
CA VAL A 446 2.66 1.56 12.55
C VAL A 446 4.10 1.54 12.03
N GLY A 447 4.88 0.54 12.42
CA GLY A 447 6.25 0.36 11.97
C GLY A 447 7.25 1.30 12.65
N ARG A 448 8.36 1.54 11.96
CA ARG A 448 9.43 2.46 12.38
C ARG A 448 8.91 3.90 12.42
N ASP A 449 9.23 4.64 13.48
CA ASP A 449 9.02 6.09 13.48
C ASP A 449 10.06 6.78 12.58
N ASN A 450 9.63 7.21 11.40
CA ASN A 450 10.45 7.96 10.43
C ASN A 450 10.39 9.46 10.69
N GLY A 451 9.62 9.90 11.70
CA GLY A 451 9.47 11.28 12.11
C GLY A 451 8.33 12.02 11.43
N ARG A 452 8.11 13.25 11.88
CA ARG A 452 6.95 14.08 11.48
C ARG A 452 7.14 14.79 10.14
N LYS A 453 8.36 14.88 9.61
CA LYS A 453 8.67 15.65 8.39
C LYS A 453 8.30 14.87 7.12
N LYS A 454 7.01 14.82 6.79
CA LYS A 454 6.49 13.97 5.69
C LYS A 454 6.99 14.37 4.30
N LEU A 455 7.56 15.56 4.15
CA LEU A 455 8.19 16.04 2.92
C LEU A 455 9.72 15.93 2.98
N SER A 456 10.28 14.94 2.28
CA SER A 456 11.74 14.81 2.18
C SER A 456 12.35 15.98 1.39
N LYS A 457 11.62 16.52 0.40
CA LYS A 457 12.04 17.66 -0.41
C LYS A 457 10.88 18.60 -0.74
N PHE A 458 11.15 19.90 -0.66
CA PHE A 458 10.22 20.94 -1.13
C PHE A 458 11.00 22.01 -1.89
N VAL A 459 10.61 22.26 -3.14
CA VAL A 459 11.22 23.23 -4.04
C VAL A 459 10.16 24.22 -4.51
N LEU A 460 10.42 25.51 -4.30
CA LEU A 460 9.59 26.60 -4.80
C LEU A 460 10.42 27.53 -5.69
N TYR A 461 10.06 27.63 -6.96
CA TYR A 461 10.58 28.65 -7.88
C TYR A 461 9.43 29.53 -8.38
N ARG A 462 9.14 30.61 -7.63
CA ARG A 462 8.02 31.52 -7.89
C ARG A 462 7.93 31.91 -9.37
N ASP A 463 6.80 31.57 -9.98
CA ASP A 463 6.43 31.88 -11.37
C ASP A 463 7.41 31.35 -12.45
N LYS A 464 8.31 30.44 -12.09
CA LYS A 464 9.41 29.93 -12.94
C LYS A 464 9.26 28.43 -13.25
N ASP A 465 8.21 28.05 -13.96
CA ASP A 465 7.92 26.64 -14.35
C ASP A 465 9.12 25.93 -15.02
N LYS A 466 9.92 26.64 -15.81
CA LYS A 466 11.13 26.07 -16.43
C LYS A 466 12.14 25.56 -15.38
N LEU A 467 12.32 26.30 -14.28
CA LEU A 467 13.21 25.89 -13.20
C LEU A 467 12.60 24.76 -12.38
N VAL A 468 11.28 24.78 -12.16
CA VAL A 468 10.55 23.69 -11.49
C VAL A 468 10.73 22.38 -12.25
N ALA A 469 10.40 22.37 -13.55
CA ALA A 469 10.55 21.19 -14.39
C ALA A 469 12.02 20.74 -14.47
N LYS A 470 12.97 21.67 -14.64
CA LYS A 470 14.40 21.35 -14.66
C LYS A 470 14.85 20.66 -13.37
N ARG A 471 14.44 21.18 -12.21
CA ARG A 471 14.82 20.61 -10.92
C ARG A 471 14.19 19.25 -10.69
N ALA A 472 12.91 19.08 -11.05
CA ALA A 472 12.25 17.78 -11.00
C ALA A 472 12.97 16.73 -11.88
N MET A 473 13.32 17.07 -13.13
CA MET A 473 14.07 16.18 -14.02
C MET A 473 15.45 15.81 -13.45
N GLN A 474 16.19 16.78 -12.89
CA GLN A 474 17.49 16.50 -12.26
C GLN A 474 17.36 15.50 -11.10
N ASP A 475 16.34 15.66 -10.26
CA ASP A 475 16.14 14.80 -9.11
C ASP A 475 15.62 13.42 -9.51
N LEU A 476 14.70 13.34 -10.48
CA LEU A 476 14.25 12.07 -11.06
C LEU A 476 15.40 11.31 -11.72
N GLY A 477 16.31 12.01 -12.40
CA GLY A 477 17.45 11.41 -13.09
C GLY A 477 18.63 11.03 -12.18
N SER A 478 18.60 11.36 -10.89
CA SER A 478 19.72 11.09 -9.97
C SER A 478 19.29 10.36 -8.70
N ARG A 479 18.25 10.85 -8.03
CA ARG A 479 17.74 10.34 -6.75
C ARG A 479 16.21 10.43 -6.75
N PRO A 480 15.54 9.61 -7.60
CA PRO A 480 14.09 9.65 -7.71
C PRO A 480 13.45 9.39 -6.35
N LYS A 481 12.36 10.10 -6.08
CA LYS A 481 11.55 9.92 -4.88
C LYS A 481 10.42 8.96 -5.16
N THR A 482 10.00 8.21 -4.14
CA THR A 482 8.87 7.28 -4.24
C THR A 482 7.60 8.00 -4.66
N PHE A 483 7.37 9.23 -4.15
CA PHE A 483 6.30 10.09 -4.64
C PHE A 483 6.78 11.50 -4.90
N SER A 484 6.56 12.01 -6.12
CA SER A 484 6.89 13.38 -6.52
C SER A 484 5.65 14.10 -7.05
N TYR A 485 5.35 15.26 -6.48
CA TYR A 485 4.35 16.18 -7.01
C TYR A 485 5.03 17.37 -7.70
N VAL A 486 4.75 17.57 -8.99
CA VAL A 486 5.30 18.64 -9.82
C VAL A 486 4.16 19.53 -10.28
N GLU A 487 4.21 20.82 -9.93
CA GLU A 487 3.18 21.80 -10.26
C GLU A 487 3.71 22.87 -11.22
N LEU A 488 3.00 23.04 -12.34
CA LEU A 488 3.27 24.05 -13.37
C LEU A 488 2.10 25.05 -13.44
N SER A 489 2.31 26.27 -12.96
CA SER A 489 1.23 27.27 -12.78
C SER A 489 1.15 28.35 -13.86
N ALA A 490 2.16 28.48 -14.73
CA ALA A 490 2.25 29.60 -15.67
C ALA A 490 1.15 29.57 -16.75
N LEU A 491 0.69 28.37 -17.15
CA LEU A 491 -0.34 28.23 -18.18
C LEU A 491 -1.65 28.91 -17.74
N LYS A 492 -2.08 28.72 -16.48
CA LYS A 492 -3.23 29.43 -15.91
C LYS A 492 -3.04 30.94 -15.93
N ARG A 493 -1.91 31.45 -15.43
CA ARG A 493 -1.65 32.91 -15.37
C ARG A 493 -1.76 33.56 -16.75
N ILE A 494 -1.16 32.92 -17.75
CA ILE A 494 -1.24 33.38 -19.15
C ILE A 494 -2.65 33.20 -19.71
N GLY A 495 -3.32 32.09 -19.38
CA GLY A 495 -4.69 31.81 -19.77
C GLY A 495 -5.67 32.85 -19.25
N ASP A 496 -5.59 33.23 -17.97
CA ASP A 496 -6.44 34.27 -17.38
C ASP A 496 -6.24 35.62 -18.09
N ALA A 497 -5.00 35.99 -18.41
CA ALA A 497 -4.67 37.23 -19.11
C ALA A 497 -5.12 37.23 -20.59
N THR A 498 -5.24 36.07 -21.21
CA THR A 498 -5.52 35.91 -22.66
C THR A 498 -6.90 35.30 -22.94
N LYS A 499 -7.72 35.10 -21.90
CA LYS A 499 -8.97 34.32 -21.96
C LYS A 499 -8.76 32.92 -22.56
N TYR A 500 -7.57 32.34 -22.33
CA TYR A 500 -7.13 31.01 -22.74
C TYR A 500 -7.23 30.79 -24.25
N GLY A 501 -6.80 31.79 -25.02
CA GLY A 501 -6.79 31.76 -26.48
C GLY A 501 -5.66 32.61 -27.06
N GLY A 502 -5.53 32.56 -28.37
CA GLY A 502 -4.55 33.35 -29.13
C GLY A 502 -3.09 32.88 -29.00
N PRO A 503 -2.15 33.56 -29.70
CA PRO A 503 -0.77 33.12 -29.83
C PRO A 503 0.01 33.00 -28.51
N LYS A 504 -0.25 33.90 -27.55
CA LYS A 504 0.41 33.88 -26.23
C LYS A 504 0.05 32.63 -25.42
N TYR A 505 -1.23 32.25 -25.42
CA TYR A 505 -1.68 31.01 -24.76
C TYR A 505 -1.13 29.78 -25.47
N ALA A 506 -1.19 29.77 -26.81
CA ALA A 506 -0.63 28.70 -27.62
C ALA A 506 0.87 28.45 -27.36
N ALA A 507 1.67 29.52 -27.27
CA ALA A 507 3.09 29.43 -26.93
C ALA A 507 3.30 28.93 -25.49
N ALA A 508 2.43 29.30 -24.55
CA ALA A 508 2.47 28.76 -23.19
C ALA A 508 2.16 27.26 -23.15
N LEU A 509 1.17 26.82 -23.92
CA LEU A 509 0.81 25.41 -24.05
C LEU A 509 1.95 24.57 -24.64
N ASN A 510 2.63 25.08 -25.69
CA ASN A 510 3.82 24.43 -26.26
C ASN A 510 4.96 24.31 -25.23
N ARG A 511 5.15 25.31 -24.36
CA ARG A 511 6.14 25.23 -23.27
C ARG A 511 5.79 24.14 -22.26
N VAL A 512 4.52 24.02 -21.88
CA VAL A 512 4.04 22.95 -21.00
C VAL A 512 4.27 21.59 -21.63
N ASP A 513 3.91 21.41 -22.90
CA ASP A 513 4.11 20.16 -23.65
C ASP A 513 5.59 19.71 -23.59
N LYS A 514 6.52 20.63 -23.86
CA LYS A 514 7.97 20.37 -23.76
C LYS A 514 8.43 20.03 -22.34
N GLN A 515 7.88 20.69 -21.32
CA GLN A 515 8.23 20.43 -19.92
C GLN A 515 7.74 19.05 -19.46
N VAL A 516 6.48 18.71 -19.76
CA VAL A 516 5.90 17.39 -19.48
C VAL A 516 6.68 16.30 -20.21
N SER A 517 6.98 16.52 -21.48
CA SER A 517 7.78 15.61 -22.29
C SER A 517 9.18 15.39 -21.72
N GLY A 518 9.83 16.44 -21.21
CA GLY A 518 11.12 16.33 -20.54
C GLY A 518 11.06 15.44 -19.28
N ILE A 519 10.02 15.60 -18.46
CA ILE A 519 9.80 14.78 -17.27
C ILE A 519 9.60 13.31 -17.67
N VAL A 520 8.72 13.04 -18.62
CA VAL A 520 8.43 11.66 -19.09
C VAL A 520 9.66 11.01 -19.71
N ARG A 521 10.41 11.73 -20.54
CA ARG A 521 11.67 11.20 -21.09
C ARG A 521 12.70 10.90 -20.01
N THR A 522 12.81 11.76 -19.00
CA THR A 522 13.69 11.50 -17.86
C THR A 522 13.30 10.20 -17.17
N VAL A 523 12.00 9.99 -16.95
CA VAL A 523 11.47 8.76 -16.36
C VAL A 523 11.77 7.54 -17.25
N SER A 524 11.56 7.63 -18.56
CA SER A 524 11.67 6.48 -19.46
C SER A 524 13.10 6.10 -19.83
N HIS A 525 14.08 6.99 -19.67
CA HIS A 525 15.48 6.74 -20.05
C HIS A 525 16.42 6.54 -18.85
N ASN A 526 15.95 6.74 -17.62
CA ASN A 526 16.75 6.53 -16.43
C ASN A 526 16.52 5.12 -15.85
N ALA A 527 17.59 4.36 -15.64
CA ALA A 527 17.50 2.97 -15.15
C ALA A 527 16.81 2.81 -13.80
N ALA A 528 16.86 3.83 -12.92
CA ALA A 528 16.19 3.78 -11.62
C ALA A 528 14.68 4.11 -11.68
N THR A 529 14.17 4.57 -12.82
CA THR A 529 12.74 4.94 -12.98
C THR A 529 12.04 4.21 -14.13
N ALA A 530 12.76 3.83 -15.18
CA ALA A 530 12.21 3.13 -16.34
C ALA A 530 11.65 1.78 -15.92
N GLY A 531 10.43 1.46 -16.35
CA GLY A 531 9.74 0.22 -15.95
C GLY A 531 9.19 0.20 -14.52
N HIS A 532 9.51 1.19 -13.68
CA HIS A 532 9.14 1.22 -12.26
C HIS A 532 8.38 2.48 -11.83
N THR A 533 8.17 3.42 -12.75
CA THR A 533 7.55 4.72 -12.45
C THR A 533 6.24 4.91 -13.19
N MET A 534 5.19 5.24 -12.44
CA MET A 534 3.94 5.75 -13.00
C MET A 534 3.96 7.28 -13.03
N VAL A 535 3.54 7.85 -14.16
CA VAL A 535 3.36 9.29 -14.35
C VAL A 535 1.87 9.60 -14.50
N VAL A 536 1.38 10.56 -13.72
CA VAL A 536 0.01 11.05 -13.79
C VAL A 536 0.01 12.50 -14.23
N ILE A 537 -0.61 12.81 -15.37
CA ILE A 537 -0.81 14.18 -15.85
C ILE A 537 -2.24 14.60 -15.58
N VAL A 538 -2.43 15.73 -14.90
CA VAL A 538 -3.75 16.19 -14.48
C VAL A 538 -3.81 17.72 -14.46
N GLY A 539 -5.00 18.30 -14.71
CA GLY A 539 -5.15 19.73 -14.50
C GLY A 539 -5.23 20.08 -13.02
N GLY A 540 -4.36 21.00 -12.58
CA GLY A 540 -4.35 21.52 -11.20
C GLY A 540 -5.48 22.49 -10.91
N SER A 541 -6.08 23.06 -11.96
CA SER A 541 -7.22 23.98 -11.90
C SER A 541 -7.98 24.03 -13.23
N ALA A 542 -9.09 24.77 -13.25
CA ALA A 542 -9.85 24.98 -14.46
C ALA A 542 -9.07 25.78 -15.51
N GLY A 543 -9.21 25.37 -16.77
CA GLY A 543 -8.75 26.14 -17.94
C GLY A 543 -9.70 27.26 -18.34
N ALA A 544 -10.36 27.92 -17.38
CA ALA A 544 -11.29 29.01 -17.63
C ALA A 544 -11.45 29.83 -16.33
N LYS A 545 -12.18 30.95 -16.41
CA LYS A 545 -12.64 31.64 -15.19
C LYS A 545 -13.36 30.63 -14.30
N ALA A 546 -12.98 30.61 -13.01
CA ALA A 546 -13.62 29.76 -12.01
C ALA A 546 -15.13 30.02 -12.01
N GLY A 547 -15.92 28.95 -11.96
CA GLY A 547 -17.37 29.03 -12.10
C GLY A 547 -18.04 27.67 -12.12
N ASN A 548 -19.37 27.68 -12.11
CA ASN A 548 -20.20 26.47 -12.07
C ASN A 548 -21.08 26.29 -13.32
N ARG A 549 -21.09 27.26 -14.26
CA ARG A 549 -22.00 27.26 -15.41
C ARG A 549 -21.46 26.56 -16.65
N LYS A 550 -20.15 26.62 -16.89
CA LYS A 550 -19.53 26.13 -18.14
C LYS A 550 -18.64 24.91 -17.86
N PRO A 551 -18.69 23.84 -18.69
CA PRO A 551 -17.82 22.68 -18.55
C PRO A 551 -16.33 23.02 -18.41
N ALA A 552 -15.85 24.03 -19.15
CA ALA A 552 -14.47 24.50 -19.08
C ALA A 552 -14.03 25.00 -17.68
N SER A 553 -14.97 25.30 -16.78
CA SER A 553 -14.70 25.77 -15.42
C SER A 553 -14.53 24.63 -14.39
N TYR A 554 -14.78 23.37 -14.77
CA TYR A 554 -14.70 22.22 -13.85
C TYR A 554 -14.26 20.89 -14.49
N THR A 555 -14.16 20.83 -15.83
CA THR A 555 -13.68 19.66 -16.57
C THR A 555 -12.18 19.75 -16.78
N THR A 556 -11.48 18.63 -16.59
CA THR A 556 -10.02 18.57 -16.67
C THR A 556 -9.57 17.23 -17.26
N PRO A 557 -8.41 17.16 -17.95
CA PRO A 557 -7.85 15.88 -18.34
C PRO A 557 -7.24 15.17 -17.14
N LEU A 558 -7.28 13.84 -17.18
CA LEU A 558 -6.50 12.93 -16.34
C LEU A 558 -5.89 11.88 -17.26
N VAL A 559 -4.55 11.78 -17.28
CA VAL A 559 -3.79 10.81 -18.07
C VAL A 559 -2.86 10.07 -17.12
N VAL A 560 -2.85 8.76 -17.22
CA VAL A 560 -1.98 7.86 -16.46
C VAL A 560 -1.12 7.10 -17.46
N TRP A 561 0.19 7.07 -17.23
CA TRP A 561 1.17 6.40 -18.09
C TRP A 561 2.20 5.70 -17.22
N GLY A 562 2.63 4.51 -17.60
CA GLY A 562 3.60 3.74 -16.82
C GLY A 562 3.49 2.23 -17.07
N PRO A 563 4.26 1.42 -16.33
CA PRO A 563 4.23 -0.03 -16.45
C PRO A 563 2.83 -0.60 -16.16
N GLY A 564 2.39 -1.55 -16.98
CA GLY A 564 1.07 -2.20 -16.88
C GLY A 564 -0.14 -1.36 -17.30
N VAL A 565 0.01 -0.04 -17.48
CA VAL A 565 -1.12 0.84 -17.82
C VAL A 565 -1.62 0.55 -19.23
N VAL A 566 -2.95 0.45 -19.40
CA VAL A 566 -3.56 0.12 -20.69
C VAL A 566 -3.47 1.30 -21.67
N ALA A 567 -2.59 1.20 -22.65
CA ALA A 567 -2.37 2.23 -23.64
C ALA A 567 -3.63 2.51 -24.49
N GLY A 568 -4.02 3.77 -24.59
CA GLY A 568 -5.12 4.26 -25.43
C GLY A 568 -6.52 4.05 -24.83
N ALA A 569 -6.63 3.45 -23.65
CA ALA A 569 -7.92 3.20 -23.00
C ALA A 569 -8.54 4.47 -22.42
N ASP A 570 -9.88 4.55 -22.41
CA ASP A 570 -10.58 5.57 -21.63
C ASP A 570 -10.79 5.08 -20.20
N LEU A 571 -10.52 5.93 -19.21
CA LEU A 571 -10.64 5.54 -17.80
C LEU A 571 -12.08 5.16 -17.42
N TYR A 572 -13.11 5.70 -18.07
CA TYR A 572 -14.49 5.27 -17.81
C TYR A 572 -14.80 3.90 -18.42
N ASP A 573 -14.14 3.51 -19.51
CA ASP A 573 -14.32 2.16 -20.08
C ASP A 573 -13.61 1.09 -19.24
N LEU A 574 -12.51 1.43 -18.59
CA LEU A 574 -11.81 0.53 -17.66
C LEU A 574 -12.51 0.41 -16.30
N ASN A 575 -13.48 1.30 -16.04
CA ASN A 575 -14.08 1.46 -14.72
C ASN A 575 -15.61 1.64 -14.82
N PRO A 576 -16.35 0.56 -15.13
CA PRO A 576 -17.80 0.63 -15.36
C PRO A 576 -18.62 1.06 -14.12
N ALA A 577 -18.07 1.01 -12.90
CA ALA A 577 -18.73 1.58 -11.71
C ALA A 577 -18.65 3.12 -11.63
N TRP A 578 -17.88 3.75 -12.52
CA TRP A 578 -17.66 5.19 -12.56
C TRP A 578 -18.40 5.80 -13.75
N THR A 579 -19.12 6.89 -13.50
CA THR A 579 -20.02 7.47 -14.51
C THR A 579 -19.38 8.66 -15.20
N ASN A 580 -19.32 8.63 -16.52
CA ASN A 580 -18.90 9.76 -17.32
C ASN A 580 -19.95 10.90 -17.25
N PRO A 581 -19.62 12.06 -16.66
CA PRO A 581 -20.60 13.12 -16.39
C PRO A 581 -21.00 13.96 -17.61
N GLY A 582 -20.49 13.65 -18.81
CA GLY A 582 -20.73 14.44 -20.01
C GLY A 582 -20.43 15.92 -19.79
N LYS A 583 -21.40 16.80 -20.08
CA LYS A 583 -21.29 18.25 -19.84
C LYS A 583 -21.79 18.69 -18.47
N ALA A 584 -22.32 17.79 -17.64
CA ALA A 584 -22.94 18.16 -16.37
C ALA A 584 -21.89 18.51 -15.31
N LYS A 585 -22.22 19.51 -14.48
CA LYS A 585 -21.54 19.73 -13.21
C LYS A 585 -22.17 18.79 -12.17
N VAL A 586 -21.45 17.74 -11.82
CA VAL A 586 -21.95 16.69 -10.93
C VAL A 586 -21.31 16.79 -9.54
N SER A 587 -22.04 16.33 -8.52
CA SER A 587 -21.49 16.19 -7.16
C SER A 587 -20.74 14.86 -7.00
N TYR A 588 -20.06 14.68 -5.87
CA TYR A 588 -19.36 13.43 -5.55
C TYR A 588 -20.26 12.18 -5.52
N LYS A 589 -21.59 12.32 -5.38
CA LYS A 589 -22.55 11.20 -5.44
C LYS A 589 -22.70 10.57 -6.82
N SER A 590 -22.21 11.23 -7.87
CA SER A 590 -22.34 10.76 -9.25
C SER A 590 -21.35 9.66 -9.65
N ASN A 591 -20.40 9.32 -8.77
CA ASN A 591 -19.26 8.45 -9.08
C ASN A 591 -18.48 8.88 -10.34
N ALA A 592 -18.48 10.17 -10.68
CA ALA A 592 -17.55 10.69 -11.68
C ALA A 592 -16.10 10.66 -11.16
N ILE A 593 -15.14 10.55 -12.07
CA ILE A 593 -13.71 10.63 -11.74
C ILE A 593 -13.36 12.07 -11.39
N PHE A 594 -13.10 12.34 -10.10
CA PHE A 594 -12.59 13.62 -9.62
C PHE A 594 -11.06 13.57 -9.48
N THR A 595 -10.35 14.69 -9.58
CA THR A 595 -8.89 14.75 -9.38
C THR A 595 -8.41 14.18 -8.04
N GLY A 596 -9.26 14.21 -7.01
CA GLY A 596 -8.98 13.62 -5.70
C GLY A 596 -8.74 12.10 -5.70
N VAL A 597 -9.17 11.38 -6.73
CA VAL A 597 -8.92 9.93 -6.85
C VAL A 597 -7.42 9.60 -7.00
N VAL A 598 -6.63 10.57 -7.48
CA VAL A 598 -5.19 10.41 -7.75
C VAL A 598 -4.43 10.04 -6.48
N ALA A 599 -4.87 10.51 -5.31
CA ALA A 599 -4.22 10.16 -4.04
C ALA A 599 -4.19 8.65 -3.81
N ASN A 600 -5.35 8.00 -3.85
CA ASN A 600 -5.45 6.58 -3.55
C ASN A 600 -5.02 5.71 -4.75
N LEU A 601 -5.14 6.21 -5.99
CA LEU A 601 -4.51 5.56 -7.14
C LEU A 601 -2.98 5.50 -6.95
N ALA A 602 -2.34 6.61 -6.59
CA ALA A 602 -0.90 6.65 -6.36
C ALA A 602 -0.46 5.73 -5.21
N LEU A 603 -1.24 5.64 -4.14
CA LEU A 603 -0.93 4.73 -3.03
C LEU A 603 -1.10 3.27 -3.42
N ALA A 604 -2.17 2.92 -4.12
CA ALA A 604 -2.45 1.55 -4.55
C ALA A 604 -1.29 0.98 -5.40
N VAL A 605 -0.82 1.74 -6.39
CA VAL A 605 0.30 1.31 -7.25
C VAL A 605 1.64 1.27 -6.52
N LEU A 606 1.79 2.02 -5.43
CA LEU A 606 2.96 1.93 -4.55
C LEU A 606 2.86 0.78 -3.54
N GLY A 607 1.80 -0.05 -3.61
CA GLY A 607 1.55 -1.12 -2.64
C GLY A 607 1.19 -0.59 -1.25
N LEU A 608 0.55 0.57 -1.16
CA LEU A 608 0.14 1.20 0.09
C LEU A 608 -1.38 1.31 0.18
N ALA A 609 -1.91 1.17 1.39
CA ALA A 609 -3.35 1.28 1.60
C ALA A 609 -3.89 2.71 1.41
N PRO A 610 -5.19 2.85 1.07
CA PRO A 610 -5.85 4.14 0.88
C PRO A 610 -5.66 5.11 2.05
N LEU A 611 -5.81 6.40 1.79
CA LEU A 611 -5.68 7.43 2.82
C LEU A 611 -6.79 7.34 3.87
N PRO A 612 -6.43 7.35 5.18
CA PRO A 612 -7.41 7.47 6.25
C PRO A 612 -8.31 8.71 6.08
N GLY A 613 -9.62 8.48 6.11
CA GLY A 613 -10.65 9.51 5.97
C GLY A 613 -10.73 10.18 4.59
N SER A 614 -10.08 9.61 3.57
CA SER A 614 -10.37 9.95 2.18
C SER A 614 -11.78 9.48 1.82
N SER A 615 -12.49 10.28 1.02
CA SER A 615 -13.82 9.94 0.50
C SER A 615 -13.85 9.84 -1.02
N LEU A 616 -12.70 9.96 -1.69
CA LEU A 616 -12.56 9.93 -3.14
C LEU A 616 -11.67 8.74 -3.50
N ASN A 617 -12.23 7.75 -4.19
CA ASN A 617 -11.59 6.44 -4.41
C ASN A 617 -11.17 5.75 -3.08
N PRO A 618 -12.04 5.64 -2.05
CA PRO A 618 -11.65 5.19 -0.72
C PRO A 618 -11.23 3.70 -0.67
N THR A 619 -11.67 2.90 -1.64
CA THR A 619 -11.34 1.47 -1.77
C THR A 619 -10.22 1.23 -2.79
N SER A 620 -9.62 2.28 -3.37
CA SER A 620 -8.66 2.15 -4.47
C SER A 620 -9.17 1.31 -5.65
N SER A 621 -10.47 1.41 -5.95
CA SER A 621 -11.10 0.67 -7.05
C SER A 621 -10.88 1.30 -8.42
N LEU A 622 -10.48 2.58 -8.51
CA LEU A 622 -10.11 3.16 -9.80
C LEU A 622 -8.92 2.42 -10.41
N ASN A 623 -9.18 1.67 -11.46
CA ASN A 623 -8.25 0.81 -12.15
C ASN A 623 -7.68 1.48 -13.41
N VAL A 624 -6.41 1.22 -13.68
CA VAL A 624 -5.70 1.66 -14.90
C VAL A 624 -5.00 0.51 -15.63
N PHE A 625 -5.20 -0.71 -15.14
CA PHE A 625 -4.62 -1.97 -15.61
C PHE A 625 -5.71 -2.85 -16.26
N VAL A 626 -5.37 -4.06 -16.67
CA VAL A 626 -6.34 -5.13 -16.94
C VAL A 626 -5.83 -6.42 -16.30
N ASP A 627 -6.69 -7.09 -15.54
CA ASP A 627 -6.45 -8.45 -15.06
C ASP A 627 -7.20 -9.39 -16.03
N GLY A 628 -6.48 -10.22 -16.80
CA GLY A 628 -7.09 -11.23 -17.70
C GLY A 628 -7.47 -10.77 -19.12
N PRO A 629 -7.99 -11.68 -19.98
CA PRO A 629 -8.03 -11.49 -21.43
C PRO A 629 -8.98 -10.35 -21.84
N VAL A 630 -8.43 -9.43 -22.64
CA VAL A 630 -9.19 -8.35 -23.28
C VAL A 630 -10.13 -8.96 -24.32
N VAL A 631 -11.44 -8.81 -24.14
CA VAL A 631 -12.40 -9.19 -25.18
C VAL A 631 -12.21 -8.24 -26.37
N PRO A 632 -12.11 -8.76 -27.61
CA PRO A 632 -11.83 -7.97 -28.80
C PRO A 632 -12.78 -6.79 -28.97
#